data_AF-A0A7C6YG86-F1
#
_entry.id   AF-A0A7C6YG86-F1
#
_cell.length_a   1.000
_cell.length_b   1.000
_cell.length_c   1.000
_cell.angle_alpha   90.00
_cell.angle_beta   90.00
_cell.angle_gamma   90.00
#
_symmetry.space_group_name_H-M   'P 1'
#
loop_
_entity.id
_entity.type
_entity.pdbx_description
1 polymer ?
#
loop_
_entity_poly.entity_id
_entity_poly.type
_entity_poly.pdbx_seq_one_letter_code
_entity_poly.pdbx_strand_id
1 'polypeptide(L)' 'SYAAHEVAGAPTAGGGVRVTWAEHEGGRFVAAVEAGALSSTQFHPEKSGEAGARLLRNWVAGLL' A
#
# COMPACT_ATOMS: atom_id res chain seq x y z
N SER A 1 1.76 -15.90 6.20
CA SER A 1 1.65 -14.68 5.38
C SER A 1 2.96 -13.91 5.48
N TYR A 2 3.48 -13.37 4.37
CA TYR A 2 4.69 -12.51 4.36
C TYR A 2 4.35 -11.01 4.45
N ALA A 3 3.08 -10.66 4.58
CA ALA A 3 2.67 -9.27 4.68
C ALA A 3 3.19 -8.63 5.98
N ALA A 4 3.52 -7.34 5.93
CA ALA A 4 3.86 -6.57 7.11
C ALA A 4 2.59 -6.33 7.94
N HIS A 5 2.53 -6.96 9.12
CA HIS A 5 1.40 -6.82 10.04
C HIS A 5 1.65 -5.68 11.03
N GLU A 6 0.55 -5.13 11.55
CA GLU A 6 0.62 -4.21 12.67
C GLU A 6 1.26 -4.90 13.89
N VAL A 7 2.18 -4.19 14.55
CA VAL A 7 2.83 -4.65 15.79
C VAL A 7 2.65 -3.58 16.85
N ALA A 8 2.18 -3.99 18.04
CA ALA A 8 1.99 -3.06 19.15
C ALA A 8 3.31 -2.34 19.51
N GLY A 9 3.26 -1.02 19.59
CA GLY A 9 4.44 -0.19 19.88
C GLY A 9 5.36 0.09 18.69
N ALA A 10 5.01 -0.36 17.47
CA ALA A 10 5.70 0.06 16.27
C ALA A 10 5.56 1.58 16.07
N PRO A 11 6.61 2.26 15.58
CA PRO A 11 6.53 3.68 15.27
C PRO A 11 5.42 3.93 14.24
N THR A 12 4.62 4.97 14.47
CA THR A 12 3.65 5.42 13.47
C THR A 12 4.39 6.02 12.28
N ALA A 13 3.78 5.89 11.11
CA ALA A 13 4.25 6.56 9.91
C ALA A 13 4.40 8.07 10.18
N GLY A 14 5.60 8.61 9.92
CA GLY A 14 5.90 10.01 10.13
C GLY A 14 5.11 10.94 9.20
N GLY A 15 5.09 12.24 9.50
CA GLY A 15 4.36 13.24 8.72
C GLY A 15 4.76 13.20 7.24
N GLY A 16 3.79 12.87 6.38
CA GLY A 16 3.99 12.74 4.93
C GLY A 16 3.98 11.31 4.40
N VAL A 17 4.00 10.29 5.27
CA VAL A 17 3.83 8.89 4.88
C VAL A 17 2.37 8.48 5.08
N ARG A 18 1.73 7.97 4.02
CA ARG A 18 0.39 7.37 4.09
C ARG A 18 0.52 5.85 4.04
N VAL A 19 -0.21 5.17 4.91
CA VAL A 19 -0.29 3.72 4.96
C VAL A 19 -1.74 3.30 4.70
N THR A 20 -1.94 2.47 3.69
CA THR A 20 -3.23 1.81 3.42
C THR A 20 -3.21 0.42 4.02
N TRP A 21 -4.24 0.11 4.80
CA TRP A 21 -4.36 -1.15 5.52
C TRP A 21 -5.43 -2.04 4.88
N ALA A 22 -5.26 -3.35 5.00
CA ALA A 22 -6.26 -4.35 4.69
C ALA A 22 -6.37 -5.36 5.84
N GLU A 23 -7.48 -6.09 5.87
CA GLU A 23 -7.76 -7.11 6.87
C GLU A 23 -7.97 -8.47 6.21
N HIS A 24 -7.42 -9.52 6.82
CA HIS A 24 -7.61 -10.89 6.39
C HIS A 24 -7.44 -11.84 7.57
N GLU A 25 -8.36 -12.81 7.71
CA GLU A 25 -8.31 -13.85 8.76
C GLU A 25 -8.13 -13.27 10.18
N GLY A 26 -8.74 -12.11 10.45
CA GLY A 26 -8.66 -11.43 11.75
C GLY A 26 -7.35 -10.67 12.01
N GLY A 27 -6.42 -10.63 11.04
CA GLY A 27 -5.20 -9.83 11.09
C GLY A 27 -5.26 -8.60 10.19
N ARG A 28 -4.61 -7.52 10.62
CA ARG A 28 -4.47 -6.28 9.85
C ARG A 28 -3.04 -6.12 9.33
N PHE A 29 -2.91 -5.85 8.04
CA PHE A 29 -1.62 -5.75 7.36
C PHE A 29 -1.56 -4.58 6.39
N VAL A 30 -0.34 -4.17 6.06
CA VAL A 30 -0.08 -3.08 5.13
C VAL A 30 -0.37 -3.56 3.70
N ALA A 31 -1.34 -2.92 3.04
CA ALA A 31 -1.68 -3.18 1.64
C ALA A 31 -0.88 -2.28 0.70
N ALA A 32 -0.66 -1.01 1.08
CA ALA A 32 0.13 -0.06 0.32
C ALA A 32 0.76 1.02 1.22
N VAL A 33 1.85 1.63 0.74
CA VAL A 33 2.50 2.78 1.37
C VAL A 33 2.80 3.83 0.31
N GLU A 34 2.59 5.09 0.65
CA GLU A 34 2.98 6.25 -0.15
C GLU A 34 3.83 7.20 0.70
N ALA A 35 4.97 7.65 0.17
CA ALA A 35 5.88 8.57 0.85
C ALA A 35 6.54 9.51 -0.16
N GLY A 36 5.93 10.67 -0.40
CA GLY A 36 6.34 11.57 -1.48
C GLY A 36 6.23 10.88 -2.84
N ALA A 37 7.33 10.84 -3.61
CA ALA A 37 7.38 10.16 -4.90
C ALA A 37 7.44 8.63 -4.82
N LEU A 38 7.58 8.06 -3.62
CA LEU A 38 7.63 6.61 -3.42
C LEU A 38 6.22 6.04 -3.24
N SER A 39 5.92 4.95 -3.94
CA SER A 39 4.72 4.14 -3.72
C SER A 39 5.09 2.65 -3.76
N SER A 40 4.46 1.86 -2.89
CA SER A 40 4.63 0.40 -2.84
C SER A 40 3.32 -0.29 -2.52
N THR A 41 3.09 -1.47 -3.09
CA THR A 41 1.92 -2.32 -2.84
C THR A 41 2.34 -3.72 -2.43
N GLN A 42 1.63 -4.31 -1.48
CA GLN A 42 1.79 -5.73 -1.16
C GLN A 42 1.15 -6.64 -2.23
N PHE A 43 0.08 -6.17 -2.86
CA PHE A 43 -0.57 -6.90 -3.95
C PHE A 43 0.08 -6.56 -5.30
N HIS A 44 -0.24 -7.39 -6.30
CA HIS A 44 0.16 -7.22 -7.69
C HIS A 44 -0.91 -6.45 -8.46
N PRO A 45 -0.77 -5.12 -8.66
CA PRO A 45 -1.76 -4.35 -9.42
C PRO A 45 -1.93 -4.88 -10.84
N GLU A 46 -0.88 -5.41 -11.47
CA GLU A 46 -0.94 -6.06 -12.78
C GLU A 46 -1.80 -7.33 -12.82
N LYS A 47 -2.03 -7.97 -11.66
CA LYS A 47 -2.91 -9.14 -11.51
C LYS A 47 -4.31 -8.78 -10.98
N SER A 48 -4.60 -7.49 -10.82
CA SER A 48 -5.84 -6.99 -10.19
C SER A 48 -6.86 -6.44 -11.20
N GLY A 49 -6.73 -6.79 -12.49
CA GLY A 49 -7.65 -6.39 -13.55
C GLY A 49 -7.80 -4.88 -13.72
N GLU A 50 -9.00 -4.40 -14.00
CA GLU A 50 -9.27 -2.97 -14.24
C GLU A 50 -8.92 -2.06 -13.06
N ALA A 51 -9.17 -2.52 -11.83
CA ALA A 51 -8.83 -1.76 -10.64
C ALA A 51 -7.31 -1.54 -10.54
N GLY A 52 -6.53 -2.58 -10.82
CA GLY A 52 -5.08 -2.50 -10.86
C GLY A 52 -4.54 -1.65 -12.02
N ALA A 53 -5.13 -1.78 -13.21
CA ALA A 53 -4.78 -0.94 -14.35
C ALA A 53 -5.03 0.56 -14.06
N ARG A 54 -6.14 0.88 -13.39
CA ARG A 54 -6.42 2.25 -12.94
C ARG A 54 -5.39 2.75 -11.93
N LEU A 55 -4.99 1.91 -10.96
CA LEU A 55 -3.94 2.26 -10.00
C LEU A 55 -2.62 2.60 -10.72
N LEU A 56 -2.19 1.75 -11.66
CA LEU A 56 -0.95 1.96 -12.42
C LEU A 56 -1.00 3.23 -13.27
N ARG A 57 -2.15 3.52 -13.90
CA ARG A 57 -2.36 4.79 -14.65
C ARG A 57 -2.23 6.00 -13.73
N ASN A 58 -2.84 5.96 -12.55
CA ASN A 58 -2.73 7.05 -11.57
C ASN A 58 -1.29 7.24 -11.10
N TRP A 59 -0.57 6.14 -10.85
CA TRP A 59 0.83 6.19 -10.43
C TRP A 59 1.70 6.87 -11.50
N VAL A 60 1.61 6.43 -12.76
CA VAL A 60 2.38 7.04 -13.86
C VAL A 60 2.00 8.52 -14.05
N ALA A 61 0.71 8.87 -13.98
CA ALA A 61 0.26 10.24 -14.11
C ALA A 61 0.77 11.16 -12.98
N GLY A 62 0.97 10.62 -11.78
CA GLY A 62 1.53 11.36 -10.64
C GLY A 62 3.06 11.54 -10.68
N LEU A 63 3.75 10.94 -11.66
CA LEU A 63 5.19 11.13 -11.89
C LEU A 63 5.49 12.27 -12.87
N LEU A 64 4.48 12.81 -13.55
CA LEU A 64 4.57 13.94 -14.50
C LEU A 64 4.19 15.25 -13.80
#